data_AF-A0A920AA83-F1
#
_entry.id   AF-A0A920AA83-F1
#
_cell.length_a   1.000
_cell.length_b   1.000
_cell.length_c   1.000
_cell.angle_alpha   90.00
_cell.angle_beta   90.00
_cell.angle_gamma   90.00
#
_symmetry.space_group_name_H-M   'P 1'
#
loop_
_entity.id
_entity.type
_entity.pdbx_description
1 polymer ?
#
loop_
_entity_poly.entity_id
_entity_poly.type
_entity_poly.pdbx_seq_one_letter_code
_entity_poly.pdbx_strand_id
1 'polypeptide(L)' 'MIGDASKAHRILGWQPKIDFEKLVIMMAESDLERARNGQVWY' A
#
# COMPACT_ATOMS: atom_id res chain seq x y z
N MET A 1 1.65 -12.91 13.60
CA MET A 1 1.12 -11.91 14.57
C MET A 1 0.37 -10.85 13.79
N ILE A 2 -0.74 -10.32 14.31
CA ILE A 2 -1.51 -9.23 13.69
C ILE A 2 -1.26 -7.98 14.53
N GLY A 3 -1.01 -6.82 13.89
CA GLY A 3 -0.74 -5.57 14.59
C GLY A 3 -2.01 -4.96 15.19
N ASP A 4 -1.94 -4.50 16.45
CA ASP A 4 -2.98 -3.68 17.08
C ASP A 4 -2.57 -2.20 17.05
N ALA A 5 -3.29 -1.40 16.27
CA ALA A 5 -3.09 0.05 16.16
C ALA A 5 -4.05 0.87 17.04
N SER A 6 -4.80 0.25 17.95
CA SER A 6 -5.81 0.91 18.81
C SER A 6 -5.26 2.10 19.61
N LYS A 7 -4.01 1.99 20.10
CA LYS A 7 -3.33 3.10 20.80
C LYS A 7 -3.11 4.31 19.91
N ALA A 8 -2.67 4.09 18.67
CA ALA A 8 -2.43 5.17 17.70
C ALA A 8 -3.75 5.83 17.29
N HIS A 9 -4.81 5.04 17.10
CA HIS A 9 -6.13 5.59 16.87
C HIS A 9 -6.62 6.47 18.01
N ARG A 10 -6.53 5.97 19.26
CA ARG A 10 -7.05 6.70 20.43
C ARG A 10 -6.30 7.98 20.74
N ILE A 11 -4.97 7.98 20.65
CA ILE A 11 -4.14 9.12 21.07
C ILE A 11 -3.92 10.10 19.93
N LEU A 12 -3.76 9.60 18.70
CA LEU A 12 -3.35 10.40 17.54
C LEU A 12 -4.47 10.61 16.54
N GLY A 13 -5.64 9.99 16.74
CA GLY A 13 -6.70 9.92 15.72
C GLY A 13 -6.26 9.15 14.47
N TRP A 14 -5.17 8.37 14.55
CA TRP A 14 -4.60 7.69 13.40
C TRP A 14 -5.56 6.63 12.85
N GLN A 15 -5.72 6.63 11.53
CA GLN A 15 -6.47 5.63 10.77
C GLN A 15 -5.78 5.43 9.41
N PRO A 16 -5.74 4.20 8.86
CA PRO A 16 -5.19 3.97 7.53
C PRO A 16 -6.06 4.70 6.51
N LYS A 17 -5.41 5.41 5.59
CA LYS A 17 -6.09 6.13 4.49
C LYS A 17 -6.39 5.24 3.29
N ILE A 18 -5.76 4.07 3.23
CA ILE A 18 -5.76 3.14 2.11
C ILE A 18 -5.88 1.73 2.71
N ASP A 19 -6.78 0.93 2.17
CA ASP A 19 -6.93 -0.47 2.53
C ASP A 19 -5.93 -1.36 1.78
N PHE A 20 -5.94 -2.65 2.11
CA PHE A 20 -5.01 -3.60 1.52
C PHE A 20 -5.24 -3.79 0.01
N GLU A 21 -6.49 -3.89 -0.42
CA GLU A 21 -6.83 -4.10 -1.83
C GLU A 21 -6.33 -2.95 -2.70
N LYS A 22 -6.62 -1.71 -2.29
CA LYS A 22 -6.15 -0.52 -2.99
C LYS A 22 -4.64 -0.40 -3.00
N LEU A 23 -3.95 -0.80 -1.92
CA LEU A 23 -2.49 -0.86 -1.91
C LEU A 23 -1.95 -1.82 -2.97
N VAL A 24 -2.52 -3.02 -3.06
CA VAL A 24 -2.11 -4.03 -4.06
C VAL A 24 -2.35 -3.52 -5.48
N ILE A 25 -3.50 -2.88 -5.74
CA ILE A 25 -3.81 -2.29 -7.05
C ILE A 25 -2.76 -1.24 -7.43
N MET A 26 -2.46 -0.29 -6.54
CA MET A 26 -1.45 0.75 -6.82
C MET A 26 -0.06 0.16 -7.12
N MET A 27 0.32 -0.91 -6.41
CA MET A 27 1.59 -1.60 -6.66
C MET A 27 1.60 -2.27 -8.03
N ALA A 28 0.55 -3.02 -8.37
CA ALA A 28 0.45 -3.71 -9.65
C ALA A 28 0.40 -2.74 -10.84
N GLU A 29 -0.36 -1.64 -10.72
CA GLU A 29 -0.41 -0.59 -11.74
C GLU A 29 0.97 0.02 -11.98
N SER A 30 1.71 0.33 -10.92
CA SER A 30 3.07 0.87 -11.04
C SER A 30 4.03 -0.10 -11.74
N ASP A 31 3.97 -1.39 -11.44
CA ASP A 31 4.80 -2.39 -12.12
C ASP A 31 4.40 -2.59 -13.58
N LEU A 32 3.11 -2.55 -13.90
CA LEU A 32 2.62 -2.59 -15.28
C LEU A 32 3.10 -1.38 -16.09
N GLU A 33 3.09 -0.18 -15.50
CA GLU A 33 3.62 1.03 -16.14
C GLU A 33 5.11 0.91 -16.42
N ARG A 34 5.88 0.41 -15.44
CA ARG A 34 7.33 0.17 -15.61
C ARG A 34 7.61 -0.85 -16.70
N ALA A 35 6.83 -1.93 -16.76
CA ALA A 35 6.95 -2.94 -17.79
C ALA A 35 6.61 -2.40 -19.19
N ARG A 36 5.55 -1.59 -19.32
CA ARG A 36 5.20 -0.90 -20.58
C ARG A 36 6.29 0.05 -21.05
N ASN A 37 6.96 0.73 -20.13
CA ASN A 37 8.05 1.66 -20.43
C ASN A 37 9.40 0.95 -20.70
N GLY A 38 9.42 -0.39 -20.77
CA GLY A 38 10.63 -1.17 -21.03
C GLY A 38 11.61 -1.23 -19.86
N GLN A 39 11.23 -0.74 -18.68
CA GLN A 39 12.01 -0.86 -17.44
C GLN A 39 11.66 -2.18 -16.74
N VAL A 40 12.00 -3.28 -17.40
CA VAL A 40 11.95 -4.61 -16.79
C VAL A 40 13.36 -4.92 -16.31
N TRP A 41 13.54 -5.08 -15.00
CA TRP A 41 14.82 -5.56 -14.47
C TRP A 41 14.94 -7.05 -14.83
N TYR A 42 15.98 -7.41 -15.59
CA TYR A 42 16.34 -8.78 -15.92
C TYR A 42 17.53 -9.22 -15.04
#